data_AF-A0AA38VYV0-F1
#
_entry.id   AF-A0AA38VYV0-F1
#
_cell.length_a   1.000
_cell.length_b   1.000
_cell.length_c   1.000
_cell.angle_alpha   90.00
_cell.angle_beta   90.00
_cell.angle_gamma   90.00
#
_symmetry.space_group_name_H-M   'P 1'
#
loop_
_entity.id
_entity.type
_entity.pdbx_description
1 polymer ?
#
loop_
_entity_poly.entity_id
_entity_poly.type
_entity_poly.pdbx_seq_one_letter_code
_entity_poly.pdbx_strand_id
1 'polypeptide(L)'
;MASSNNTVPLVVTNNCPDTIWPGINTQSGSGPGTGGFELGAGLAKAMEVSHDWVGRVWGRTNCTFNSNGTGPANATASASCLTGDCSGKLDCDSSGTPPATLAEFTLSGGVNGDQNFYDISLVDGYNLPVGLVYLPGSNTTFIPPNLVNQACIGTAGYLADPARLGTTYTNSSFPLPLEPRRTNADLRRWCPWDLQAYPPPKKGGGVFPYPDDGIARPTFDPCLSACAKTGSDKDCCTGKHSTAGKCHAGLYARKAKRVCPDAYSYAFDDQTSTFIIPRGGGWRVVFCPEGRSTDILATFGTQLSELAASGALDAQALADVRNTTYIETHGASGAARSKVSLRRVVAAAVVVALAVIW
;
A
#
# COMPACT_ATOMS: atom_id res chain seq x y z
N MET A 1 26.08 30.67 -1.90
CA MET A 1 25.91 29.22 -2.10
C MET A 1 24.68 28.81 -1.30
N ALA A 2 23.52 28.70 -1.95
CA ALA A 2 22.30 28.29 -1.28
C ALA A 2 22.41 26.79 -0.97
N SER A 3 22.27 26.44 0.31
CA SER A 3 22.10 25.06 0.77
C SER A 3 20.92 24.44 0.01
N SER A 4 21.20 23.56 -0.95
CA SER A 4 20.18 22.70 -1.54
C SER A 4 19.73 21.76 -0.44
N ASN A 5 18.58 22.03 0.17
CA ASN A 5 18.04 21.15 1.20
C ASN A 5 17.83 19.76 0.58
N ASN A 6 18.63 18.77 0.99
CA ASN A 6 18.74 17.43 0.37
C ASN A 6 17.61 16.49 0.83
N THR A 7 16.46 17.07 1.17
CA THR A 7 15.32 16.41 1.78
C THR A 7 14.10 16.49 0.87
N VAL A 8 13.17 15.59 1.11
CA VAL A 8 11.89 15.52 0.43
C VAL A 8 10.74 15.46 1.46
N PRO A 9 9.58 16.07 1.16
CA PRO A 9 8.44 16.04 2.06
C PRO A 9 7.87 14.63 2.27
N LEU A 10 7.63 14.29 3.53
CA LEU A 10 6.83 13.14 3.95
C LEU A 10 5.72 13.64 4.88
N VAL A 11 4.48 13.59 4.40
CA VAL A 11 3.30 14.03 5.17
C VAL A 11 2.47 12.81 5.54
N VAL A 12 2.11 12.67 6.81
CA VAL A 12 1.22 11.59 7.28
C VAL A 12 -0.10 12.21 7.71
N THR A 13 -1.21 11.74 7.14
CA THR A 13 -2.56 12.26 7.39
C THR A 13 -3.46 11.15 7.94
N ASN A 14 -4.21 11.45 9.00
CA ASN A 14 -5.23 10.56 9.55
C ASN A 14 -6.63 11.05 9.17
N ASN A 15 -7.25 10.41 8.17
CA ASN A 15 -8.67 10.63 7.85
C ASN A 15 -9.57 9.56 8.49
N CYS A 16 -9.02 8.68 9.33
CA CYS A 16 -9.82 7.75 10.12
C CYS A 16 -10.60 8.55 11.19
N PRO A 17 -11.78 8.06 11.63
CA PRO A 17 -12.58 8.72 12.66
C PRO A 17 -11.94 8.65 14.05
N ASP A 18 -10.99 7.73 14.23
CA ASP A 18 -10.30 7.49 15.50
C ASP A 18 -8.82 7.91 15.42
N THR A 19 -8.22 8.13 16.58
CA THR A 19 -6.77 8.30 16.70
C THR A 19 -6.04 7.04 16.22
N ILE A 20 -4.97 7.25 15.46
CA ILE A 20 -4.03 6.20 15.07
C ILE A 20 -2.63 6.57 15.55
N TRP A 21 -1.73 5.58 15.54
CA TRP A 21 -0.31 5.81 15.84
C TRP A 21 0.51 5.40 14.63
N PRO A 22 0.84 6.32 13.70
CA PRO A 22 1.70 5.96 12.58
C PRO A 22 3.04 5.42 13.10
N GLY A 23 3.50 4.34 12.48
CA GLY A 23 4.85 3.81 12.63
C GLY A 23 5.66 4.13 11.38
N ILE A 24 6.94 4.42 11.56
CA ILE A 24 7.88 4.71 10.49
C ILE A 24 9.14 3.90 10.77
N ASN A 25 9.62 3.19 9.76
CA ASN A 25 10.89 2.47 9.84
C ASN A 25 11.79 2.94 8.71
N THR A 26 12.98 3.41 9.05
CA THR A 26 14.02 3.80 8.09
C THR A 26 15.00 2.66 7.94
N GLN A 27 15.14 2.18 6.71
CA GLN A 27 16.04 1.08 6.35
C GLN A 27 17.36 1.61 5.75
N SER A 28 17.30 2.73 5.03
CA SER A 28 18.46 3.43 4.49
C SER A 28 18.16 4.94 4.35
N GLY A 29 19.22 5.75 4.25
CA GLY A 29 19.13 7.21 4.26
C GLY A 29 18.79 7.79 5.64
N SER A 30 18.35 9.05 5.67
CA SER A 30 17.94 9.75 6.89
C SER A 30 16.43 9.83 6.98
N GLY A 31 15.87 9.25 8.04
CA GLY A 31 14.44 9.29 8.34
C GLY A 31 13.97 10.61 8.96
N PRO A 32 12.69 10.73 9.33
CA PRO A 32 12.07 11.98 9.76
C PRO A 32 12.37 12.38 11.22
N GLY A 33 13.39 11.78 11.84
CA GLY A 33 13.73 12.00 13.25
C GLY A 33 12.74 11.39 14.27
N THR A 34 11.81 10.56 13.81
CA THR A 34 10.88 9.79 14.63
C THR A 34 10.47 8.52 13.90
N GLY A 35 10.39 7.40 14.62
CA GLY A 35 9.86 6.12 14.17
C GLY A 35 8.38 5.93 14.50
N GLY A 36 7.73 6.89 15.15
CA GLY A 36 6.28 6.85 15.36
C GLY A 36 5.76 7.88 16.33
N PHE A 37 4.47 8.17 16.22
CA PHE A 37 3.79 9.22 16.98
C PHE A 37 2.29 8.96 17.05
N GLU A 38 1.60 9.66 17.95
CA GLU A 38 0.13 9.71 17.98
C GLU A 38 -0.39 10.72 16.96
N LEU A 39 -1.46 10.37 16.23
CA LEU A 39 -2.09 11.25 15.25
C LEU A 39 -3.62 11.18 15.37
N GLY A 40 -4.21 12.23 15.94
CA GLY A 40 -5.66 12.35 16.08
C GLY A 40 -6.42 12.41 14.75
N ALA A 41 -7.71 12.14 14.79
CA ALA A 41 -8.59 12.18 13.62
C ALA A 41 -8.59 13.56 12.95
N GLY A 42 -8.50 13.58 11.61
CA GLY A 42 -8.44 14.78 10.79
C GLY A 42 -7.11 15.54 10.85
N LEU A 43 -6.12 15.07 11.62
CA LEU A 43 -4.82 15.73 11.74
C LEU A 43 -3.82 15.20 10.70
N ALA A 44 -2.85 16.06 10.38
CA ALA A 44 -1.71 15.71 9.55
C ALA A 44 -0.40 16.16 10.23
N LYS A 45 0.66 15.38 10.04
CA LYS A 45 2.02 15.72 10.47
C LYS A 45 2.92 15.79 9.24
N ALA A 46 3.49 16.97 8.99
CA ALA A 46 4.49 17.18 7.96
C ALA A 46 5.88 16.93 8.54
N MET A 47 6.69 16.17 7.81
CA MET A 47 8.07 15.82 8.13
C MET A 47 8.87 15.79 6.83
N GLU A 48 10.18 15.56 6.95
CA GLU A 48 11.11 15.49 5.83
C GLU A 48 11.96 14.23 5.97
N VAL A 49 12.29 13.58 4.85
CA VAL A 49 13.27 12.48 4.79
C VAL A 49 14.34 12.82 3.77
N SER A 50 15.49 12.13 3.78
CA SER A 50 16.49 12.37 2.73
C SER A 50 15.98 11.93 1.35
N HIS A 51 16.48 12.57 0.29
CA HIS A 51 16.09 12.26 -1.09
C HIS A 51 16.40 10.81 -1.55
N ASP A 52 17.24 10.09 -0.81
CA ASP A 52 17.66 8.69 -1.00
C ASP A 52 17.06 7.75 0.05
N TRP A 53 16.02 8.20 0.77
CA TRP A 53 15.40 7.44 1.84
C TRP A 53 14.79 6.13 1.35
N VAL A 54 15.04 5.07 2.11
CA VAL A 54 14.37 3.78 1.98
C VAL A 54 13.69 3.48 3.29
N GLY A 55 12.38 3.25 3.24
CA GLY A 55 11.63 3.03 4.46
C GLY A 55 10.16 2.73 4.24
N ARG A 56 9.47 2.57 5.37
CA ARG A 56 8.07 2.15 5.43
C ARG A 56 7.29 3.03 6.37
N VAL A 57 6.01 3.25 6.05
CA VAL A 57 5.03 3.91 6.91
C VAL A 57 3.80 3.02 7.04
N TRP A 58 3.27 2.85 8.24
CA TRP A 58 2.04 2.08 8.50
C TRP A 58 1.26 2.67 9.66
N GLY A 59 -0.01 2.28 9.81
CA GLY A 59 -0.87 2.76 10.88
C GLY A 59 -1.04 1.71 11.96
N ARG A 60 -0.91 2.10 13.22
CA ARG A 60 -1.21 1.25 14.39
C ARG A 60 -2.53 1.67 15.02
N THR A 61 -3.28 0.71 15.53
CA THR A 61 -4.62 0.95 16.06
C THR A 61 -4.73 0.56 17.53
N ASN A 62 -5.54 1.32 18.28
CA ASN A 62 -5.90 1.02 19.68
C ASN A 62 -4.63 0.79 20.54
N CYS A 63 -3.78 1.82 20.61
CA CYS A 63 -2.51 1.74 21.33
C CYS A 63 -2.58 2.35 22.72
N THR A 64 -1.88 1.74 23.68
CA THR A 64 -1.66 2.28 25.02
C THR A 64 -0.22 2.02 25.46
N PHE A 65 0.56 3.09 25.62
CA PHE A 65 1.97 3.04 25.97
C PHE A 65 2.22 3.39 27.44
N ASN A 66 3.35 2.93 27.98
CA ASN A 66 3.87 3.45 29.24
C ASN A 66 4.26 4.94 29.10
N SER A 67 4.56 5.61 30.21
CA SER A 67 4.87 7.05 30.22
C SER A 67 6.03 7.45 29.32
N ASN A 68 6.95 6.54 29.02
CA ASN A 68 8.17 6.80 28.25
C ASN A 68 8.03 6.37 26.78
N GLY A 69 6.90 5.78 26.39
CA GLY A 69 6.69 5.27 25.02
C GLY A 69 7.56 4.07 24.66
N THR A 70 8.16 3.37 25.63
CA THR A 70 9.12 2.27 25.37
C THR A 70 8.51 0.88 25.44
N GLY A 71 7.23 0.79 25.78
CA GLY A 71 6.52 -0.47 25.98
C GLY A 71 5.05 -0.25 26.34
N PRO A 72 4.30 -1.32 26.59
CA PRO A 72 2.88 -1.26 26.87
C PRO A 72 2.57 -0.58 28.20
N ALA A 73 1.44 0.11 28.26
CA ALA A 73 0.94 0.74 29.49
C ALA A 73 0.75 -0.28 30.62
N ASN A 74 0.26 -1.48 30.26
CA ASN A 74 0.21 -2.62 31.14
C ASN A 74 1.50 -3.45 30.98
N ALA A 75 2.34 -3.49 32.01
CA ALA A 75 3.61 -4.21 32.00
C ALA A 75 3.49 -5.73 31.78
N THR A 76 2.30 -6.32 31.94
CA THR A 76 2.07 -7.74 31.62
C THR A 76 1.59 -7.98 30.19
N ALA A 77 1.27 -6.93 29.43
CA ALA A 77 0.89 -7.06 28.03
C ALA A 77 2.13 -7.27 27.16
N SER A 78 1.97 -8.02 26.06
CA SER A 78 3.05 -8.29 25.10
C SER A 78 3.17 -7.26 23.98
N ALA A 79 2.18 -6.38 23.83
CA ALA A 79 2.10 -5.37 22.78
C ALA A 79 1.41 -4.11 23.30
N SER A 80 1.77 -2.96 22.74
CA SER A 80 1.14 -1.67 23.08
C SER A 80 -0.06 -1.39 22.20
N CYS A 81 -0.05 -1.87 20.96
CA CYS A 81 -1.09 -1.68 19.96
C CYS A 81 -1.83 -2.98 19.62
N LEU A 82 -3.09 -2.85 19.22
CA LEU A 82 -3.87 -4.00 18.74
C LEU A 82 -3.34 -4.52 17.40
N THR A 83 -3.11 -3.63 16.42
CA THR A 83 -2.56 -4.00 15.10
C THR A 83 -1.33 -3.15 14.77
N GLY A 84 -0.41 -3.71 13.98
CA GLY A 84 0.80 -3.03 13.50
C GLY A 84 1.84 -2.70 14.59
N ASP A 85 1.74 -3.30 15.78
CA ASP A 85 2.65 -3.02 16.90
C ASP A 85 4.13 -3.23 16.52
N CYS A 86 5.03 -2.40 17.03
CA CYS A 86 6.47 -2.47 16.74
C CYS A 86 7.27 -2.72 18.02
N SER A 87 7.08 -3.91 18.60
CA SER A 87 7.71 -4.34 19.86
C SER A 87 7.33 -3.47 21.07
N GLY A 88 6.09 -2.98 21.09
CA GLY A 88 5.52 -2.16 22.14
C GLY A 88 6.01 -0.70 22.17
N LYS A 89 6.90 -0.28 21.27
CA LYS A 89 7.48 1.06 21.29
C LYS A 89 6.59 2.05 20.55
N LEU A 90 6.50 3.29 21.03
CA LEU A 90 5.87 4.40 20.30
C LEU A 90 6.76 4.79 19.12
N ASP A 91 8.06 4.95 19.38
CA ASP A 91 9.10 5.25 18.43
C ASP A 91 9.67 3.93 17.87
N CYS A 92 9.20 3.52 16.69
CA CYS A 92 9.53 2.22 16.11
C CYS A 92 10.96 2.18 15.56
N ASP A 93 11.69 1.10 15.86
CA ASP A 93 13.00 0.76 15.27
C ASP A 93 12.94 -0.44 14.32
N SER A 94 11.75 -1.03 14.17
CA SER A 94 11.45 -2.20 13.35
C SER A 94 10.12 -2.00 12.62
N SER A 95 9.83 -2.85 11.63
CA SER A 95 8.55 -2.83 10.94
C SER A 95 7.40 -3.28 11.86
N GLY A 96 6.17 -2.98 11.48
CA GLY A 96 4.99 -3.33 12.26
C GLY A 96 4.69 -4.83 12.21
N THR A 97 4.27 -5.39 13.34
CA THR A 97 3.83 -6.79 13.44
C THR A 97 2.56 -6.99 12.61
N PRO A 98 2.53 -7.99 11.70
CA PRO A 98 1.33 -8.32 10.93
C PRO A 98 0.09 -8.57 11.80
N PRO A 99 -1.12 -8.17 11.34
CA PRO A 99 -1.39 -7.56 10.04
C PRO A 99 -1.10 -6.05 10.04
N ALA A 100 -0.41 -5.58 9.00
CA ALA A 100 -0.16 -4.16 8.77
C ALA A 100 -0.19 -3.83 7.27
N THR A 101 -1.03 -2.88 6.87
CA THR A 101 -0.97 -2.28 5.53
C THR A 101 0.23 -1.35 5.46
N LEU A 102 1.16 -1.61 4.55
CA LEU A 102 2.41 -0.85 4.45
C LEU A 102 2.38 0.12 3.27
N ALA A 103 2.93 1.31 3.48
CA ALA A 103 3.40 2.20 2.42
C ALA A 103 4.92 2.09 2.36
N GLU A 104 5.46 1.65 1.23
CA GLU A 104 6.89 1.39 1.05
C GLU A 104 7.51 2.37 0.07
N PHE A 105 8.74 2.79 0.33
CA PHE A 105 9.48 3.76 -0.47
C PHE A 105 10.93 3.33 -0.65
N THR A 106 11.43 3.44 -1.88
CA THR A 106 12.85 3.44 -2.23
C THR A 106 13.10 4.64 -3.13
N LEU A 107 13.63 5.71 -2.54
CA LEU A 107 13.88 6.96 -3.26
C LEU A 107 15.27 6.99 -3.86
N SER A 108 15.41 7.68 -5.00
CA SER A 108 16.68 7.73 -5.77
C SER A 108 17.28 6.33 -6.04
N GLY A 109 16.43 5.36 -6.38
CA GLY A 109 16.80 4.03 -6.81
C GLY A 109 16.91 3.91 -8.35
N GLY A 110 16.89 2.66 -8.83
CA GLY A 110 16.91 2.36 -10.26
C GLY A 110 18.29 2.57 -10.90
N VAL A 111 18.32 2.71 -12.22
CA VAL A 111 19.58 2.98 -12.93
C VAL A 111 20.04 4.40 -12.61
N ASN A 112 21.29 4.56 -12.16
CA ASN A 112 21.93 5.83 -11.79
C ASN A 112 21.29 6.59 -10.61
N GLY A 113 20.26 6.05 -9.94
CA GLY A 113 19.59 6.73 -8.83
C GLY A 113 18.57 7.79 -9.26
N ASP A 114 18.06 7.70 -10.50
CA ASP A 114 17.17 8.70 -11.11
C ASP A 114 15.68 8.36 -10.99
N GLN A 115 15.32 7.32 -10.23
CA GLN A 115 13.94 6.85 -10.08
C GLN A 115 13.52 6.74 -8.62
N ASN A 116 12.24 6.95 -8.35
CA ASN A 116 11.62 6.61 -7.08
C ASN A 116 10.71 5.40 -7.27
N PHE A 117 10.79 4.45 -6.36
CA PHE A 117 9.91 3.28 -6.26
C PHE A 117 9.06 3.43 -5.03
N TYR A 118 7.76 3.21 -5.17
CA TYR A 118 6.85 3.21 -4.04
C TYR A 118 5.64 2.33 -4.32
N ASP A 119 5.04 1.84 -3.25
CA ASP A 119 3.90 0.94 -3.34
C ASP A 119 3.11 0.92 -2.03
N ILE A 120 1.87 0.45 -2.16
CA ILE A 120 1.11 -0.05 -1.02
C ILE A 120 1.26 -1.57 -1.01
N SER A 121 1.61 -2.12 0.15
CA SER A 121 1.90 -3.54 0.31
C SER A 121 1.01 -4.19 1.35
N LEU A 122 0.39 -5.29 0.93
CA LEU A 122 -0.43 -6.20 1.75
C LEU A 122 0.28 -7.53 2.00
N VAL A 123 1.59 -7.60 1.72
CA VAL A 123 2.44 -8.77 1.96
C VAL A 123 2.42 -9.14 3.46
N ASP A 124 2.38 -8.13 4.32
CA ASP A 124 2.31 -8.25 5.78
C ASP A 124 0.87 -8.15 6.32
N GLY A 125 -0.12 -8.35 5.45
CA GLY A 125 -1.53 -8.31 5.82
C GLY A 125 -2.19 -6.96 5.55
N TYR A 126 -3.37 -6.78 6.13
CA TYR A 126 -4.19 -5.57 5.99
C TYR A 126 -4.80 -5.22 7.35
N ASN A 127 -4.70 -3.96 7.76
CA ASN A 127 -5.39 -3.45 8.95
C ASN A 127 -6.17 -2.16 8.67
N LEU A 128 -5.55 -1.18 8.00
CA LEU A 128 -6.14 0.11 7.68
C LEU A 128 -6.12 0.39 6.17
N PRO A 129 -7.11 1.14 5.65
CA PRO A 129 -7.03 1.68 4.30
C PRO A 129 -5.88 2.70 4.21
N VAL A 130 -5.12 2.67 3.11
CA VAL A 130 -3.98 3.57 2.87
C VAL A 130 -4.08 4.15 1.47
N GLY A 131 -3.73 5.42 1.33
CA GLY A 131 -3.53 6.10 0.05
C GLY A 131 -2.17 6.79 0.01
N LEU A 132 -1.57 6.84 -1.17
CA LEU A 132 -0.32 7.53 -1.43
C LEU A 132 -0.57 8.64 -2.43
N VAL A 133 -0.24 9.87 -2.05
CA VAL A 133 -0.41 11.06 -2.89
C VAL A 133 0.95 11.68 -3.14
N TYR A 134 1.35 11.74 -4.41
CA TYR A 134 2.58 12.39 -4.81
C TYR A 134 2.50 13.90 -4.60
N LEU A 135 3.58 14.46 -4.05
CA LEU A 135 3.76 15.89 -3.82
C LEU A 135 4.84 16.39 -4.77
N PRO A 136 4.50 17.07 -5.88
CA PRO A 136 5.49 17.56 -6.83
C PRO A 136 6.50 18.50 -6.17
N GLY A 137 7.78 18.36 -6.54
CA GLY A 137 8.84 19.27 -6.12
C GLY A 137 8.97 20.44 -7.09
N SER A 138 9.65 21.52 -6.69
CA SER A 138 9.86 22.68 -7.58
C SER A 138 10.67 22.35 -8.83
N ASN A 139 11.50 21.31 -8.80
CA ASN A 139 12.38 20.90 -9.90
C ASN A 139 11.97 19.57 -10.55
N THR A 140 10.75 19.09 -10.30
CA THR A 140 10.26 17.83 -10.90
C THR A 140 9.49 18.09 -12.19
N THR A 141 9.61 17.19 -13.16
CA THR A 141 8.69 17.18 -14.31
C THR A 141 7.25 17.07 -13.83
N PHE A 142 6.31 17.69 -14.55
CA PHE A 142 4.90 17.52 -14.26
C PHE A 142 4.49 16.05 -14.47
N ILE A 143 3.98 15.42 -13.42
CA ILE A 143 3.42 14.07 -13.45
C ILE A 143 1.90 14.19 -13.22
N PRO A 144 1.06 13.73 -14.18
CA PRO A 144 -0.39 13.65 -13.98
C PRO A 144 -0.76 12.91 -12.69
N PRO A 145 -1.57 13.49 -11.79
CA PRO A 145 -1.85 12.90 -10.50
C PRO A 145 -2.59 11.56 -10.58
N ASN A 146 -3.36 11.31 -11.65
CA ASN A 146 -4.04 10.03 -11.88
C ASN A 146 -3.14 8.89 -12.35
N LEU A 147 -1.84 9.14 -12.57
CA LEU A 147 -0.84 8.11 -12.81
C LEU A 147 -0.15 7.61 -11.54
N VAL A 148 -0.23 8.37 -10.45
CA VAL A 148 0.68 8.19 -9.30
C VAL A 148 -0.02 8.16 -7.95
N ASN A 149 -1.25 8.65 -7.87
CA ASN A 149 -1.98 8.72 -6.60
C ASN A 149 -2.81 7.46 -6.38
N GLN A 150 -2.18 6.43 -5.82
CA GLN A 150 -2.80 5.13 -5.56
C GLN A 150 -3.53 5.07 -4.21
N ALA A 151 -4.53 4.19 -4.12
CA ALA A 151 -5.23 3.90 -2.88
C ALA A 151 -5.63 2.42 -2.77
N CYS A 152 -5.63 1.92 -1.54
CA CYS A 152 -6.11 0.59 -1.17
C CYS A 152 -7.13 0.68 -0.04
N ILE A 153 -8.38 0.36 -0.36
CA ILE A 153 -9.52 0.39 0.57
C ILE A 153 -10.15 -1.00 0.65
N GLY A 154 -9.75 -1.75 1.68
CA GLY A 154 -10.28 -3.06 2.03
C GLY A 154 -11.19 -3.08 3.26
N THR A 155 -11.43 -1.95 3.92
CA THR A 155 -12.33 -1.86 5.07
C THR A 155 -13.72 -1.46 4.62
N ALA A 156 -14.73 -2.26 4.99
CA ALA A 156 -16.11 -1.90 4.72
C ALA A 156 -16.50 -0.60 5.45
N GLY A 157 -17.37 0.21 4.85
CA GLY A 157 -17.76 1.53 5.34
C GLY A 157 -16.92 2.68 4.78
N TYR A 158 -15.70 2.41 4.31
CA TYR A 158 -14.83 3.42 3.70
C TYR A 158 -14.93 3.47 2.17
N LEU A 159 -15.44 2.41 1.54
CA LEU A 159 -15.51 2.33 0.08
C LEU A 159 -16.69 3.17 -0.42
N ALA A 160 -16.42 4.17 -1.26
CA ALA A 160 -17.46 4.92 -1.97
C ALA A 160 -18.23 4.02 -2.95
N ASP A 161 -19.37 4.49 -3.48
CA ASP A 161 -20.19 3.71 -4.41
C ASP A 161 -19.44 3.30 -5.70
N PRO A 162 -19.78 2.16 -6.32
CA PRO A 162 -19.16 1.68 -7.55
C PRO A 162 -19.01 2.77 -8.61
N ALA A 163 -17.76 3.06 -8.97
CA ALA A 163 -17.41 4.05 -9.98
C ALA A 163 -16.14 3.60 -10.70
N ARG A 164 -16.02 3.90 -12.00
CA ARG A 164 -14.80 3.66 -12.78
C ARG A 164 -13.83 4.83 -12.73
N LEU A 165 -14.35 6.03 -12.45
CA LEU A 165 -13.64 7.28 -12.44
C LEU A 165 -13.86 7.99 -11.10
N GLY A 166 -12.83 8.66 -10.60
CA GLY A 166 -12.92 9.55 -9.46
C GLY A 166 -12.03 10.78 -9.62
N THR A 167 -12.19 11.75 -8.73
CA THR A 167 -11.35 12.96 -8.68
C THR A 167 -10.66 13.13 -7.34
N THR A 168 -10.85 12.20 -6.41
CA THR A 168 -10.22 12.26 -5.09
C THR A 168 -8.70 12.19 -5.25
N TYR A 169 -7.99 13.15 -4.65
CA TYR A 169 -6.56 13.36 -4.83
C TYR A 169 -6.10 13.62 -6.28
N THR A 170 -7.02 13.93 -7.20
CA THR A 170 -6.73 14.34 -8.58
C THR A 170 -7.60 15.53 -8.98
N ASN A 171 -8.08 15.60 -10.22
CA ASN A 171 -9.00 16.62 -10.73
C ASN A 171 -9.74 16.13 -11.98
N SER A 172 -10.71 16.92 -12.47
CA SER A 172 -11.51 16.57 -13.65
C SER A 172 -10.71 16.46 -14.96
N SER A 173 -9.54 17.11 -15.05
CA SER A 173 -8.66 17.00 -16.22
C SER A 173 -7.86 15.68 -16.22
N PHE A 174 -7.66 15.10 -15.05
CA PHE A 174 -6.92 13.86 -14.83
C PHE A 174 -7.73 12.94 -13.91
N PRO A 175 -8.84 12.37 -14.41
CA PRO A 175 -9.69 11.50 -13.61
C PRO A 175 -8.96 10.21 -13.26
N LEU A 176 -9.14 9.76 -12.02
CA LEU A 176 -8.46 8.63 -11.42
C LEU A 176 -9.15 7.31 -11.83
N PRO A 177 -8.43 6.31 -12.37
CA PRO A 177 -8.97 4.96 -12.60
C PRO A 177 -9.25 4.24 -11.28
N LEU A 178 -10.49 3.80 -11.10
CA LEU A 178 -10.94 3.13 -9.88
C LEU A 178 -11.35 1.68 -10.15
N GLU A 179 -11.19 0.82 -9.14
CA GLU A 179 -11.80 -0.51 -9.11
C GLU A 179 -13.34 -0.35 -9.09
N PRO A 180 -14.09 -0.86 -10.09
CA PRO A 180 -15.48 -0.48 -10.27
C PRO A 180 -16.50 -1.49 -9.71
N ARG A 181 -16.09 -2.62 -9.14
CA ARG A 181 -16.99 -3.75 -8.85
C ARG A 181 -17.24 -3.98 -7.37
N ARG A 182 -16.27 -3.72 -6.50
CA ARG A 182 -16.40 -4.04 -5.06
C ARG A 182 -17.45 -3.17 -4.40
N THR A 183 -18.21 -3.78 -3.50
CA THR A 183 -19.16 -3.08 -2.64
C THR A 183 -18.72 -3.17 -1.19
N ASN A 184 -19.26 -2.30 -0.33
CA ASN A 184 -19.06 -2.43 1.12
C ASN A 184 -19.54 -3.78 1.66
N ALA A 185 -20.54 -4.41 1.03
CA ALA A 185 -20.99 -5.76 1.38
C ALA A 185 -19.92 -6.82 1.05
N ASP A 186 -19.26 -6.70 -0.09
CA ASP A 186 -18.18 -7.61 -0.50
C ASP A 186 -16.95 -7.46 0.39
N LEU A 187 -16.59 -6.21 0.75
CA LEU A 187 -15.43 -5.94 1.58
C LEU A 187 -15.54 -6.56 2.97
N ARG A 188 -16.75 -6.67 3.55
CA ARG A 188 -16.93 -7.38 4.83
C ARG A 188 -16.47 -8.84 4.80
N ARG A 189 -16.29 -9.44 3.62
CA ARG A 189 -16.00 -10.88 3.46
C ARG A 189 -14.78 -11.15 2.58
N TRP A 190 -14.01 -10.12 2.22
CA TRP A 190 -12.85 -10.31 1.37
C TRP A 190 -11.73 -11.07 2.12
N CYS A 191 -11.53 -10.81 3.41
CA CYS A 191 -10.55 -11.55 4.21
C CYS A 191 -10.96 -13.03 4.34
N PRO A 192 -10.11 -14.00 3.96
CA PRO A 192 -10.35 -15.42 4.25
C PRO A 192 -10.58 -15.67 5.74
N TRP A 193 -11.45 -16.63 6.07
CA TRP A 193 -11.91 -16.83 7.44
C TRP A 193 -10.76 -17.12 8.43
N ASP A 194 -9.86 -18.01 8.00
CA ASP A 194 -8.67 -18.48 8.71
C ASP A 194 -7.58 -17.41 8.88
N LEU A 195 -7.70 -16.31 8.15
CA LEU A 195 -6.76 -15.19 8.13
C LEU A 195 -7.28 -13.95 8.86
N GLN A 196 -8.52 -13.93 9.35
CA GLN A 196 -8.97 -12.85 10.24
C GLN A 196 -8.09 -12.85 11.50
N ALA A 197 -7.56 -11.68 11.87
CA ALA A 197 -6.78 -11.54 13.10
C ALA A 197 -7.66 -11.73 14.35
N TYR A 198 -8.92 -11.30 14.28
CA TYR A 198 -9.90 -11.38 15.37
C TYR A 198 -11.20 -11.98 14.85
N PRO A 199 -11.24 -13.30 14.54
CA PRO A 199 -12.45 -13.92 14.02
C PRO A 199 -13.57 -13.84 15.06
N PRO A 200 -14.83 -13.61 14.63
CA PRO A 200 -15.95 -13.56 15.57
C PRO A 200 -16.15 -14.91 16.26
N PRO A 201 -16.73 -14.92 17.47
CA PRO A 201 -16.90 -16.14 18.25
C PRO A 201 -17.74 -17.18 17.50
N LYS A 202 -17.31 -18.45 17.60
CA LYS A 202 -17.99 -19.60 16.98
C LYS A 202 -19.39 -19.76 17.57
N LYS A 203 -20.42 -19.83 16.72
CA LYS A 203 -21.76 -20.26 17.15
C LYS A 203 -21.81 -21.80 17.24
N GLY A 204 -22.52 -22.35 18.22
CA GLY A 204 -22.84 -23.79 18.27
C GLY A 204 -21.68 -24.76 18.58
N GLY A 205 -21.09 -24.68 19.78
CA GLY A 205 -20.21 -25.76 20.28
C GLY A 205 -18.84 -25.91 19.60
N GLY A 206 -18.36 -24.89 18.87
CA GLY A 206 -17.00 -24.86 18.33
C GLY A 206 -16.85 -25.31 16.87
N VAL A 207 -17.96 -25.57 16.16
CA VAL A 207 -17.98 -25.93 14.73
C VAL A 207 -18.43 -24.73 13.90
N PHE A 208 -17.69 -24.41 12.84
CA PHE A 208 -18.13 -23.50 11.79
C PHE A 208 -19.03 -24.27 10.82
N PRO A 209 -20.33 -23.97 10.71
CA PRO A 209 -21.16 -24.58 9.68
C PRO A 209 -20.73 -24.02 8.33
N TYR A 210 -20.05 -24.85 7.54
CA TYR A 210 -19.74 -24.50 6.16
C TYR A 210 -20.99 -24.64 5.28
N PRO A 211 -21.35 -23.63 4.46
CA PRO A 211 -20.71 -22.32 4.33
C PRO A 211 -21.16 -21.30 5.41
N ASP A 212 -20.21 -20.54 5.96
CA ASP A 212 -20.40 -19.54 7.04
C ASP A 212 -21.13 -18.24 6.58
N ASP A 213 -22.18 -18.38 5.78
CA ASP A 213 -22.88 -17.26 5.15
C ASP A 213 -23.66 -16.38 6.14
N GLY A 214 -24.08 -16.94 7.29
CA GLY A 214 -24.88 -16.25 8.32
C GLY A 214 -24.11 -15.54 9.44
N ILE A 215 -22.78 -15.64 9.53
CA ILE A 215 -22.01 -14.99 10.62
C ILE A 215 -21.64 -13.56 10.22
N ALA A 216 -22.14 -12.59 11.00
CA ALA A 216 -21.76 -11.19 10.85
C ALA A 216 -20.29 -10.99 11.23
N ARG A 217 -19.53 -10.39 10.32
CA ARG A 217 -18.14 -9.98 10.55
C ARG A 217 -18.08 -8.52 11.01
N PRO A 218 -17.11 -8.15 11.86
CA PRO A 218 -16.94 -6.76 12.26
C PRO A 218 -16.59 -5.88 11.05
N THR A 219 -16.93 -4.59 11.14
CA THR A 219 -16.54 -3.61 10.11
C THR A 219 -15.02 -3.47 10.03
N PHE A 220 -14.35 -3.42 11.18
CA PHE A 220 -12.90 -3.51 11.29
C PHE A 220 -12.52 -4.99 11.39
N ASP A 221 -12.04 -5.55 10.27
CA ASP A 221 -11.64 -6.97 10.14
C ASP A 221 -10.20 -7.08 9.60
N PRO A 222 -9.17 -6.82 10.44
CA PRO A 222 -7.77 -6.95 10.03
C PRO A 222 -7.46 -8.37 9.54
N CYS A 223 -6.74 -8.46 8.45
CA CYS A 223 -6.49 -9.71 7.74
C CYS A 223 -4.99 -10.01 7.71
N LEU A 224 -4.60 -11.13 8.30
CA LEU A 224 -3.26 -11.67 8.14
C LEU A 224 -3.02 -12.06 6.68
N SER A 225 -1.80 -11.84 6.20
CA SER A 225 -1.37 -12.51 4.98
C SER A 225 -1.20 -14.01 5.23
N ALA A 226 -1.15 -14.79 4.15
CA ALA A 226 -0.87 -16.22 4.26
C ALA A 226 0.49 -16.48 4.94
N CYS A 227 1.50 -15.67 4.61
CA CYS A 227 2.82 -15.78 5.22
C CYS A 227 2.80 -15.47 6.72
N ALA A 228 2.18 -14.35 7.11
CA ALA A 228 2.05 -13.99 8.52
C ALA A 228 1.31 -15.04 9.35
N LYS A 229 0.38 -15.78 8.72
CA LYS A 229 -0.36 -16.85 9.39
C LYS A 229 0.46 -18.14 9.55
N THR A 230 1.17 -18.56 8.51
CA THR A 230 1.73 -19.93 8.45
C THR A 230 3.24 -19.98 8.64
N GLY A 231 3.96 -18.90 8.33
CA GLY A 231 5.43 -18.88 8.27
C GLY A 231 6.01 -19.87 7.26
N SER A 232 5.20 -20.42 6.35
CA SER A 232 5.65 -21.50 5.45
C SER A 232 6.44 -20.95 4.27
N ASP A 233 7.46 -21.69 3.81
CA ASP A 233 8.27 -21.30 2.65
C ASP A 233 7.43 -20.97 1.42
N LYS A 234 6.31 -21.68 1.23
CA LYS A 234 5.41 -21.49 0.10
C LYS A 234 4.67 -20.15 0.18
N ASP A 235 4.16 -19.80 1.35
CA ASP A 235 3.36 -18.58 1.52
C ASP A 235 4.25 -17.35 1.63
N CYS A 236 5.47 -17.53 2.12
CA CYS A 236 6.46 -16.49 2.34
C CYS A 236 7.46 -16.34 1.20
N CYS A 237 7.34 -17.18 0.16
CA CYS A 237 8.23 -17.18 -0.99
C CYS A 237 9.71 -17.32 -0.62
N THR A 238 10.03 -18.21 0.33
CA THR A 238 11.40 -18.51 0.77
C THR A 238 11.82 -19.92 0.37
N GLY A 239 13.09 -20.28 0.63
CA GLY A 239 13.62 -21.61 0.36
C GLY A 239 13.46 -22.01 -1.11
N LYS A 240 12.73 -23.10 -1.38
CA LYS A 240 12.47 -23.58 -2.76
C LYS A 240 11.51 -22.68 -3.56
N HIS A 241 10.83 -21.75 -2.90
CA HIS A 241 9.87 -20.81 -3.50
C HIS A 241 10.46 -19.40 -3.65
N SER A 242 11.77 -19.21 -3.45
CA SER A 242 12.47 -17.91 -3.51
C SER A 242 12.61 -17.29 -4.89
N THR A 243 11.85 -17.75 -5.88
CA THR A 243 11.84 -17.16 -7.22
C THR A 243 10.42 -16.97 -7.72
N ALA A 244 10.20 -15.92 -8.52
CA ALA A 244 8.88 -15.59 -9.08
C ALA A 244 8.24 -16.75 -9.86
N GLY A 245 9.04 -17.60 -10.50
CA GLY A 245 8.54 -18.80 -11.20
C GLY A 245 8.08 -19.94 -10.30
N LYS A 246 8.41 -19.90 -9.00
CA LYS A 246 8.16 -20.98 -8.02
C LYS A 246 7.26 -20.56 -6.86
N CYS A 247 7.14 -19.27 -6.57
CA CYS A 247 6.11 -18.75 -5.68
C CYS A 247 4.89 -18.34 -6.48
N HIS A 248 3.70 -18.74 -6.03
CA HIS A 248 2.46 -18.44 -6.73
C HIS A 248 1.46 -17.79 -5.78
N ALA A 249 0.70 -16.83 -6.29
CA ALA A 249 -0.34 -16.15 -5.54
C ALA A 249 -1.33 -17.14 -4.89
N GLY A 250 -1.39 -17.14 -3.56
CA GLY A 250 -2.32 -17.95 -2.76
C GLY A 250 -3.76 -17.42 -2.76
N LEU A 251 -4.62 -18.01 -1.91
CA LEU A 251 -6.01 -17.54 -1.76
C LEU A 251 -6.08 -16.09 -1.27
N TYR A 252 -5.28 -15.76 -0.25
CA TYR A 252 -5.16 -14.40 0.27
C TYR A 252 -4.78 -13.41 -0.83
N ALA A 253 -3.64 -13.65 -1.49
CA ALA A 253 -3.10 -12.75 -2.52
C ALA A 253 -4.14 -12.47 -3.63
N ARG A 254 -4.79 -13.51 -4.15
CA ARG A 254 -5.85 -13.35 -5.17
C ARG A 254 -7.07 -12.55 -4.67
N LYS A 255 -7.42 -12.65 -3.38
CA LYS A 255 -8.51 -11.87 -2.80
C LYS A 255 -8.09 -10.42 -2.52
N ALA A 256 -6.89 -10.21 -1.98
CA ALA A 256 -6.30 -8.90 -1.78
C ALA A 256 -6.23 -8.11 -3.09
N LYS A 257 -5.74 -8.73 -4.18
CA LYS A 257 -5.66 -8.10 -5.50
C LYS A 257 -7.01 -7.72 -6.11
N ARG A 258 -8.09 -8.43 -5.75
CA ARG A 258 -9.46 -8.09 -6.16
C ARG A 258 -10.00 -6.86 -5.45
N VAL A 259 -9.45 -6.50 -4.30
CA VAL A 259 -9.86 -5.38 -3.45
C VAL A 259 -8.95 -4.18 -3.66
N CYS A 260 -7.65 -4.40 -3.77
CA CYS A 260 -6.63 -3.39 -4.04
C CYS A 260 -5.81 -3.82 -5.26
N PRO A 261 -6.27 -3.53 -6.49
CA PRO A 261 -5.58 -3.92 -7.72
C PRO A 261 -4.16 -3.38 -7.84
N ASP A 262 -3.90 -2.17 -7.34
CA ASP A 262 -2.57 -1.54 -7.43
C ASP A 262 -1.62 -1.92 -6.28
N ALA A 263 -2.08 -2.67 -5.28
CA ALA A 263 -1.25 -3.02 -4.11
C ALA A 263 -0.58 -4.39 -4.26
N TYR A 264 0.60 -4.54 -3.63
CA TYR A 264 1.28 -5.83 -3.53
C TYR A 264 0.44 -6.79 -2.71
N SER A 265 0.15 -7.97 -3.27
CA SER A 265 -0.65 -8.98 -2.58
C SER A 265 0.16 -10.15 -2.02
N TYR A 266 1.41 -10.32 -2.47
CA TYR A 266 2.43 -11.27 -2.00
C TYR A 266 3.81 -10.86 -2.54
N ALA A 267 4.89 -11.51 -2.08
CA ALA A 267 6.27 -11.07 -2.31
C ALA A 267 6.73 -10.93 -3.78
N PHE A 268 6.11 -11.67 -4.72
CA PHE A 268 6.46 -11.60 -6.15
C PHE A 268 5.32 -11.02 -7.01
N ASP A 269 4.56 -10.05 -6.47
CA ASP A 269 3.49 -9.31 -7.17
C ASP A 269 3.99 -7.99 -7.81
N ASP A 270 5.18 -7.99 -8.41
CA ASP A 270 5.91 -6.77 -8.76
C ASP A 270 5.30 -5.96 -9.92
N GLN A 271 5.07 -6.61 -11.06
CA GLN A 271 4.67 -5.98 -12.33
C GLN A 271 3.31 -5.30 -12.29
N THR A 272 2.50 -5.59 -11.27
CA THR A 272 1.16 -5.02 -11.12
C THR A 272 0.98 -4.23 -9.84
N SER A 273 2.07 -3.93 -9.11
CA SER A 273 1.98 -3.28 -7.79
C SER A 273 3.03 -2.22 -7.52
N THR A 274 4.07 -2.10 -8.35
CA THR A 274 5.14 -1.11 -8.13
C THR A 274 4.89 0.14 -8.96
N PHE A 275 4.94 1.30 -8.33
CA PHE A 275 4.98 2.57 -9.03
C PHE A 275 6.42 3.04 -9.17
N ILE A 276 6.82 3.35 -10.39
CA ILE A 276 8.15 3.87 -10.72
C ILE A 276 7.95 5.23 -11.36
N ILE A 277 8.55 6.26 -10.78
CA ILE A 277 8.49 7.63 -11.29
C ILE A 277 9.88 8.26 -11.31
N PRO A 278 10.11 9.32 -12.09
CA PRO A 278 11.34 10.09 -12.03
C PRO A 278 11.64 10.60 -10.61
N ARG A 279 12.93 10.72 -10.29
CA ARG A 279 13.42 11.21 -9.00
C ARG A 279 12.85 12.59 -8.65
N GLY A 280 12.69 12.82 -7.34
CA GLY A 280 12.25 14.09 -6.76
C GLY A 280 10.76 14.12 -6.38
N GLY A 281 10.36 15.22 -5.75
CA GLY A 281 9.04 15.36 -5.12
C GLY A 281 9.04 14.74 -3.72
N GLY A 282 7.85 14.54 -3.16
CA GLY A 282 7.62 13.93 -1.86
C GLY A 282 6.30 13.15 -1.85
N TRP A 283 5.90 12.66 -0.68
CA TRP A 283 4.67 11.86 -0.56
C TRP A 283 3.84 12.28 0.64
N ARG A 284 2.53 12.21 0.45
CA ARG A 284 1.57 12.17 1.54
C ARG A 284 1.00 10.76 1.66
N VAL A 285 1.22 10.15 2.82
CA VAL A 285 0.56 8.91 3.25
C VAL A 285 -0.74 9.30 3.94
N VAL A 286 -1.87 8.84 3.40
CA VAL A 286 -3.21 9.10 3.93
C VAL A 286 -3.77 7.80 4.48
N PHE A 287 -4.05 7.77 5.78
CA PHE A 287 -4.81 6.68 6.39
C PHE A 287 -6.31 6.96 6.25
N CYS A 288 -7.07 5.91 5.92
CA CYS A 288 -8.49 6.00 5.61
C CYS A 288 -8.81 7.01 4.49
N PRO A 289 -8.16 6.94 3.31
CA PRO A 289 -8.45 7.85 2.21
C PRO A 289 -9.93 7.75 1.80
N GLU A 290 -10.50 8.88 1.39
CA GLU A 290 -11.79 8.88 0.72
C GLU A 290 -11.71 8.20 -0.66
N GLY A 291 -12.84 7.66 -1.13
CA GLY A 291 -12.97 7.13 -2.49
C GLY A 291 -12.95 5.61 -2.55
N ARG A 292 -12.18 5.06 -3.50
CA ARG A 292 -12.10 3.62 -3.80
C ARG A 292 -10.67 3.21 -4.05
N SER A 293 -10.40 1.90 -3.99
CA SER A 293 -9.13 1.37 -4.46
C SER A 293 -8.91 1.72 -5.94
N THR A 294 -7.66 2.03 -6.27
CA THR A 294 -7.27 2.40 -7.63
C THR A 294 -6.97 1.18 -8.50
N ASP A 295 -7.05 1.38 -9.83
CA ASP A 295 -6.70 0.40 -10.86
C ASP A 295 -5.76 1.06 -11.90
N ILE A 296 -4.85 1.91 -11.41
CA ILE A 296 -3.95 2.73 -12.22
C ILE A 296 -3.01 1.85 -13.02
N LEU A 297 -2.35 0.85 -12.43
CA LEU A 297 -1.30 0.09 -13.11
C LEU A 297 -1.88 -0.75 -14.25
N ALA A 298 -3.10 -1.27 -14.09
CA ALA A 298 -3.78 -1.98 -15.17
C ALA A 298 -4.28 -1.05 -16.28
N THR A 299 -4.57 0.22 -15.96
CA THR A 299 -5.12 1.20 -16.92
C THR A 299 -4.02 1.95 -17.67
N PHE A 300 -2.99 2.37 -16.94
CA PHE A 300 -1.93 3.28 -17.38
C PHE A 300 -0.52 2.73 -17.21
N GLY A 301 -0.34 1.43 -16.98
CA GLY A 301 0.98 0.83 -16.77
C GLY A 301 1.95 1.10 -17.92
N THR A 302 1.45 1.20 -19.16
CA THR A 302 2.24 1.60 -20.33
C THR A 302 2.75 3.03 -20.24
N GLN A 303 1.88 3.99 -19.91
CA GLN A 303 2.22 5.41 -19.78
C GLN A 303 3.15 5.63 -18.57
N LEU A 304 2.93 4.90 -17.47
CA LEU A 304 3.82 4.98 -16.31
C LEU A 304 5.22 4.42 -16.62
N SER A 305 5.30 3.32 -17.38
CA SER A 305 6.57 2.75 -17.81
C SER A 305 7.34 3.69 -18.75
N GLU A 306 6.64 4.38 -19.64
CA GLU A 306 7.22 5.43 -20.49
C GLU A 306 7.79 6.56 -19.63
N LEU A 307 6.97 7.13 -18.74
CA LEU A 307 7.38 8.20 -17.81
C LEU A 307 8.61 7.81 -17.00
N ALA A 308 8.65 6.58 -16.48
CA ALA A 308 9.77 6.06 -15.72
C ALA A 308 11.07 5.96 -16.54
N ALA A 309 10.96 5.66 -17.84
CA ALA A 309 12.10 5.48 -18.73
C ALA A 309 12.64 6.79 -19.33
N SER A 310 11.76 7.73 -19.67
CA SER A 310 12.11 8.97 -20.38
C SER A 310 12.15 10.21 -19.49
N GLY A 311 11.54 10.17 -18.31
CA GLY A 311 11.35 11.34 -17.45
C GLY A 311 10.16 12.23 -17.84
N ALA A 312 9.46 11.95 -18.94
CA ALA A 312 8.34 12.74 -19.43
C ALA A 312 7.37 11.91 -20.29
N LEU A 313 6.08 12.26 -20.28
CA LEU A 313 5.09 11.67 -21.17
C LEU A 313 5.15 12.33 -22.55
N ASP A 314 5.01 11.54 -23.60
CA ASP A 314 4.72 12.06 -24.93
C ASP A 314 3.30 12.64 -25.03
N ALA A 315 3.01 13.28 -26.18
CA ALA A 315 1.73 13.94 -26.41
C ALA A 315 0.55 12.96 -26.43
N GLN A 316 0.75 11.72 -26.89
CA GLN A 316 -0.30 10.71 -26.96
C GLN A 316 -0.59 10.12 -25.58
N ALA A 317 0.45 9.75 -24.83
CA ALA A 317 0.33 9.29 -23.46
C ALA A 317 -0.36 10.35 -22.58
N LEU A 318 -0.01 11.63 -22.77
CA LEU A 318 -0.69 12.73 -22.07
C LEU A 318 -2.17 12.89 -22.49
N ALA A 319 -2.52 12.60 -23.74
CA ALA A 319 -3.90 12.59 -24.19
C ALA A 319 -4.68 11.40 -23.60
N ASP A 320 -4.08 10.21 -23.55
CA ASP A 320 -4.69 9.00 -23.01
C ASP A 320 -5.04 9.15 -21.53
N VAL A 321 -4.13 9.72 -20.72
CA VAL A 321 -4.38 9.93 -19.28
C VAL A 321 -5.46 10.97 -18.98
N ARG A 322 -5.85 11.79 -19.97
CA ARG A 322 -6.97 12.74 -19.86
C ARG A 322 -8.29 12.16 -20.39
N ASN A 323 -8.22 11.07 -21.15
CA ASN A 323 -9.36 10.53 -21.87
C ASN A 323 -10.17 9.58 -20.98
N THR A 324 -11.37 10.00 -20.58
CA THR A 324 -12.29 9.17 -19.78
C THR A 324 -12.67 7.89 -20.49
N THR A 325 -12.86 7.93 -21.81
CA THR A 325 -13.18 6.74 -22.62
C THR A 325 -12.04 5.74 -22.55
N TYR A 326 -10.78 6.21 -22.62
CA TYR A 326 -9.62 5.34 -22.47
C TYR A 326 -9.64 4.62 -21.12
N ILE A 327 -9.91 5.33 -20.02
CA ILE A 327 -9.97 4.74 -18.66
C ILE A 327 -11.14 3.76 -18.49
N GLU A 328 -12.27 4.05 -19.14
CA GLU A 328 -13.44 3.17 -19.10
C GLU A 328 -13.22 1.86 -19.87
N THR A 329 -12.45 1.91 -20.96
CA THR A 329 -12.19 0.73 -21.80
C THR A 329 -10.92 -0.04 -21.40
N HIS A 330 -9.96 0.60 -20.74
CA HIS A 330 -8.69 -0.01 -20.30
C HIS A 330 -8.70 -0.34 -18.80
N GLY A 331 -7.94 -1.36 -18.38
CA GLY A 331 -7.81 -1.83 -17.00
C GLY A 331 -8.41 -3.22 -16.73
N ALA A 332 -8.45 -3.64 -15.46
CA ALA A 332 -8.72 -5.04 -15.08
C ALA A 332 -10.10 -5.58 -15.52
N SER A 333 -11.05 -4.68 -15.84
CA SER A 333 -12.37 -5.05 -16.39
C SER A 333 -12.39 -5.21 -17.92
N GLY A 334 -11.42 -4.62 -18.65
CA GLY A 334 -11.26 -4.71 -20.11
C GLY A 334 -10.25 -5.78 -20.57
N ALA A 335 -9.44 -6.32 -19.65
CA ALA A 335 -8.36 -7.29 -19.90
C ALA A 335 -8.82 -8.69 -20.37
N ALA A 336 -10.08 -8.87 -20.79
CA ALA A 336 -10.52 -10.09 -21.45
C ALA A 336 -10.01 -10.24 -22.91
N ARG A 337 -9.32 -9.23 -23.47
CA ARG A 337 -8.78 -9.30 -24.84
C ARG A 337 -7.45 -8.54 -24.99
N SER A 338 -6.33 -9.17 -24.67
CA SER A 338 -5.11 -9.15 -25.51
C SER A 338 -3.93 -9.82 -24.81
N LYS A 339 -3.55 -11.01 -25.29
CA LYS A 339 -2.23 -11.58 -25.03
C LYS A 339 -1.24 -10.91 -25.99
N VAL A 340 -0.73 -9.73 -25.65
CA VAL A 340 0.43 -9.19 -26.36
C VAL A 340 1.68 -9.73 -25.67
N SER A 341 2.45 -10.52 -26.42
CA SER A 341 3.74 -11.04 -26.01
C SER A 341 4.76 -9.90 -25.99
N LEU A 342 5.03 -9.34 -24.81
CA LEU A 342 6.16 -8.44 -24.61
C LEU A 342 7.44 -9.28 -24.45
N ARG A 343 8.02 -9.72 -25.58
CA ARG A 343 9.43 -10.08 -25.61
C ARG A 343 10.22 -8.81 -25.90
N ARG A 344 11.10 -8.44 -24.95
CA ARG A 344 12.07 -7.33 -24.94
C ARG A 344 11.60 -6.06 -24.20
N VAL A 345 11.61 -6.13 -22.88
CA VAL A 345 12.02 -4.99 -22.04
C VAL A 345 13.09 -5.53 -21.07
N VAL A 346 14.11 -4.70 -20.86
CA VAL A 346 15.42 -5.01 -20.28
C VAL A 346 15.31 -5.79 -18.97
N ALA A 347 15.97 -6.94 -18.94
CA ALA A 347 16.32 -7.65 -17.71
C ALA A 347 17.37 -6.81 -16.95
N ALA A 348 16.92 -5.78 -16.23
CA ALA A 348 17.65 -5.28 -15.08
C ALA A 348 17.07 -6.01 -13.89
N ALA A 349 17.87 -6.90 -13.31
CA ALA A 349 17.52 -7.63 -12.11
C ALA A 349 17.15 -6.65 -11.00
N VAL A 350 15.86 -6.46 -10.78
CA VAL A 350 15.33 -6.01 -9.49
C VAL A 350 15.49 -7.21 -8.56
N VAL A 351 16.73 -7.41 -8.10
CA VAL A 351 16.93 -8.00 -6.78
C VAL A 351 16.55 -6.88 -5.83
N VAL A 352 15.25 -6.69 -5.57
CA VAL A 352 14.89 -6.22 -4.23
C VAL A 352 15.44 -7.33 -3.34
N ALA A 353 16.40 -6.98 -2.50
CA ALA A 353 16.92 -7.86 -1.51
C ALA A 353 15.76 -8.29 -0.59
N LEU A 354 15.08 -9.39 -0.93
CA LEU A 354 14.31 -10.23 -0.02
C LEU A 354 15.25 -10.95 0.97
N ALA A 355 16.32 -10.28 1.39
CA ALA A 355 17.38 -10.85 2.19
C ALA A 355 18.01 -9.81 3.11
N VAL A 356 17.22 -8.94 3.75
CA VAL A 356 17.57 -8.36 5.04
C VAL A 356 16.27 -8.15 5.84
N ILE A 357 16.11 -8.99 6.87
CA ILE A 357 15.21 -8.88 8.03
C ILE A 357 13.76 -9.37 7.82
N TRP A 358 13.60 -10.66 8.13
CA TRP A 358 12.47 -11.15 8.93
C TRP A 358 12.53 -10.57 10.35
#